data_AF-A0A7U8BGN6-F1
#
_entry.id   AF-A0A7U8BGN6-F1
#
_cell.length_a   1.000
_cell.length_b   1.000
_cell.length_c   1.000
_cell.angle_alpha   90.00
_cell.angle_beta   90.00
_cell.angle_gamma   90.00
#
_symmetry.space_group_name_H-M   'P 1'
#
loop_
_entity.id
_entity.type
_entity.pdbx_description
1 polymer ?
#
loop_
_entity_poly.entity_id
_entity_poly.type
_entity_poly.pdbx_seq_one_letter_code
_entity_poly.pdbx_strand_id
1 'polypeptide(L)'
;MQVVQTLESVSVNTDDFLMFKYFQDLIRKNFSKVIGNKNKTLSFFVENEIPQRRYFLKLVNHKYKKNTGNQIDNLAFAHYKTFKLNLAQANTLKPVIFAKIGFAQKNILITLSSNEKLFAVYLEQYFKDHKSVYDEKNCIFSVEYKDDNTLNLLEILASVNEHLKYCVDFTINETQLLEFRNKMKNKASANWKFNALAKLFENYFQTLGCNSSDDFATIRQNYLNLVKIYHPDRHQGKSKIEQAYCREEFEKIQLAYESLKSLYKNNT
;
A
#
# COMPACT_ATOMS: atom_id res chain seq x y z
N MET A 1 3.06 12.01 -21.16
CA MET A 1 2.62 10.80 -21.90
C MET A 1 3.54 9.64 -21.61
N GLN A 2 2.98 8.49 -21.24
CA GLN A 2 3.68 7.23 -20.97
C GLN A 2 3.08 6.13 -21.86
N VAL A 3 3.93 5.23 -22.37
CA VAL A 3 3.48 4.07 -23.14
C VAL A 3 3.91 2.80 -22.43
N VAL A 4 2.97 1.92 -22.12
CA VAL A 4 3.20 0.63 -21.44
C VAL A 4 2.76 -0.49 -22.38
N GLN A 5 3.63 -1.47 -22.59
CA GLN A 5 3.32 -2.62 -23.46
C GLN A 5 3.27 -3.91 -22.66
N THR A 6 2.28 -4.74 -22.98
CA THR A 6 2.21 -6.15 -22.57
C THR A 6 2.23 -7.04 -23.82
N LEU A 7 2.18 -8.36 -23.65
CA LEU A 7 2.02 -9.30 -24.77
C LEU A 7 0.73 -9.01 -25.57
N GLU A 8 -0.35 -8.68 -24.86
CA GLU A 8 -1.68 -8.54 -25.46
C GLU A 8 -2.07 -7.10 -25.82
N SER A 9 -1.40 -6.09 -25.26
CA SER A 9 -1.86 -4.70 -25.38
C SER A 9 -0.74 -3.65 -25.42
N VAL A 10 -1.06 -2.52 -26.06
CA VAL A 10 -0.28 -1.27 -26.01
C VAL A 10 -1.14 -0.23 -25.33
N SER A 11 -0.69 0.28 -24.18
CA SER A 11 -1.38 1.28 -23.40
C SER A 11 -0.69 2.63 -23.54
N VAL A 12 -1.42 3.64 -24.01
CA VAL A 12 -1.00 5.05 -24.07
C VAL A 12 -1.70 5.78 -22.93
N ASN A 13 -0.93 6.22 -21.95
CA ASN A 13 -1.41 7.01 -20.82
C ASN A 13 -0.99 8.47 -21.02
N THR A 14 -1.94 9.39 -21.07
CA THR A 14 -1.66 10.81 -21.23
C THR A 14 -2.51 11.63 -20.28
N ASP A 15 -1.93 12.65 -19.67
CA ASP A 15 -2.58 13.70 -18.88
C ASP A 15 -3.07 14.88 -19.73
N ASP A 16 -2.52 15.02 -20.95
CA ASP A 16 -2.99 16.00 -21.95
C ASP A 16 -4.33 15.58 -22.56
N PHE A 17 -5.38 16.33 -22.22
CA PHE A 17 -6.75 16.13 -22.72
C PHE A 17 -6.88 16.32 -24.23
N LEU A 18 -6.19 17.30 -24.82
CA LEU A 18 -6.27 17.56 -26.26
C LEU A 18 -5.62 16.41 -27.04
N MET A 19 -4.49 15.92 -26.55
CA MET A 19 -3.82 14.75 -27.11
C MET A 19 -4.68 13.48 -26.97
N PHE A 20 -5.29 13.27 -25.80
CA PHE A 20 -6.22 12.16 -25.60
C PHE A 20 -7.38 12.24 -26.58
N LYS A 21 -8.01 13.40 -26.71
CA LYS A 21 -9.17 13.58 -27.57
C LYS A 21 -8.82 13.33 -29.04
N TYR A 22 -7.69 13.86 -29.48
CA TYR A 22 -7.14 13.62 -30.80
C TYR A 22 -6.94 12.12 -31.11
N PHE A 23 -6.29 11.37 -30.21
CA PHE A 23 -6.11 9.93 -30.40
C PHE A 23 -7.42 9.15 -30.30
N GLN A 24 -8.33 9.55 -29.41
CA GLN A 24 -9.65 8.94 -29.26
C GLN A 24 -10.46 9.08 -30.56
N ASP A 25 -10.47 10.26 -31.16
CA ASP A 25 -11.22 10.52 -32.39
C ASP A 25 -10.61 9.77 -33.58
N LEU A 26 -9.28 9.67 -33.65
CA LEU A 26 -8.60 8.83 -34.64
C LEU A 26 -8.94 7.33 -34.49
N ILE A 27 -8.96 6.82 -33.26
CA ILE A 27 -9.34 5.44 -32.97
C ILE A 27 -10.79 5.19 -33.40
N ARG A 28 -11.72 6.06 -33.01
CA ARG A 28 -13.14 5.92 -33.33
C ARG A 28 -13.45 6.07 -34.83
N LYS A 29 -12.66 6.86 -35.54
CA LYS A 29 -12.83 7.07 -36.99
C LYS A 29 -12.31 5.90 -37.82
N ASN A 30 -11.22 5.25 -37.39
CA ASN A 30 -10.49 4.31 -38.22
C ASN A 30 -10.63 2.84 -37.80
N PHE A 31 -11.15 2.55 -36.60
CA PHE A 31 -11.28 1.19 -36.08
C PHE A 31 -12.74 0.85 -35.76
N SER A 32 -13.16 -0.35 -36.15
CA SER A 32 -14.54 -0.82 -36.02
C SER A 32 -14.86 -1.38 -34.63
N LYS A 33 -13.91 -2.10 -34.00
CA LYS A 33 -14.08 -2.70 -32.67
C LYS A 33 -13.51 -1.81 -31.58
N VAL A 34 -14.27 -0.78 -31.20
CA VAL A 34 -13.88 0.21 -30.19
C VAL A 34 -14.87 0.24 -29.03
N ILE A 35 -14.37 0.21 -27.79
CA ILE A 35 -15.16 0.42 -26.57
C ILE A 35 -14.49 1.52 -25.76
N GLY A 36 -15.24 2.52 -25.29
CA GLY A 36 -14.64 3.57 -24.49
C GLY A 36 -15.65 4.49 -23.81
N ASN A 37 -15.19 5.15 -22.77
CA ASN A 37 -15.89 6.21 -22.05
C ASN A 37 -15.12 7.54 -22.15
N LYS A 38 -15.47 8.52 -21.32
CA LYS A 38 -14.85 9.85 -21.31
C LYS A 38 -13.33 9.85 -21.06
N ASN A 39 -12.81 8.86 -20.33
CA ASN A 39 -11.41 8.85 -19.87
C ASN A 39 -10.61 7.66 -20.42
N LYS A 40 -11.26 6.73 -21.12
CA LYS A 40 -10.63 5.49 -21.57
C LYS A 40 -11.21 5.05 -22.90
N THR A 41 -10.35 4.61 -23.81
CA THR A 41 -10.73 4.02 -25.10
C THR A 41 -9.93 2.75 -25.34
N LEU A 42 -10.58 1.69 -25.77
CA LEU A 42 -10.02 0.40 -26.12
C LEU A 42 -10.32 0.12 -27.59
N SER A 43 -9.33 -0.31 -28.37
CA SER A 43 -9.49 -0.78 -29.74
C SER A 43 -8.92 -2.18 -29.88
N PHE A 44 -9.80 -3.13 -30.17
CA PHE A 44 -9.44 -4.53 -30.37
C PHE A 44 -8.88 -4.77 -31.77
N PHE A 45 -8.11 -5.84 -31.93
CA PHE A 45 -7.52 -6.19 -33.21
C PHE A 45 -8.58 -6.63 -34.23
N VAL A 46 -8.45 -6.10 -35.45
CA VAL A 46 -9.17 -6.54 -36.64
C VAL A 46 -8.19 -6.56 -37.81
N GLU A 47 -8.17 -7.65 -38.57
CA GLU A 47 -7.14 -7.94 -39.57
C GLU A 47 -7.18 -6.97 -40.77
N ASN A 48 -8.37 -6.57 -41.20
CA ASN A 48 -8.55 -5.61 -42.29
C ASN A 48 -8.10 -4.17 -41.94
N GLU A 49 -7.76 -3.89 -40.68
CA GLU A 49 -7.33 -2.57 -40.19
C GLU A 49 -5.81 -2.46 -40.00
N ILE A 50 -5.03 -3.50 -40.37
CA ILE A 50 -3.57 -3.52 -40.18
C ILE A 50 -2.86 -2.25 -40.70
N PRO A 51 -3.18 -1.71 -41.91
CA PRO A 51 -2.57 -0.48 -42.39
C PRO A 51 -2.81 0.73 -41.46
N GLN A 52 -4.05 0.93 -41.04
CA GLN A 52 -4.48 2.01 -40.16
C GLN A 52 -3.85 1.85 -38.76
N ARG A 53 -3.75 0.62 -38.26
CA ARG A 53 -3.12 0.30 -36.97
C ARG A 53 -1.63 0.59 -36.98
N ARG A 54 -0.92 0.24 -38.06
CA ARG A 54 0.50 0.59 -38.24
C ARG A 54 0.71 2.11 -38.31
N TYR A 55 -0.17 2.82 -39.02
CA TYR A 55 -0.12 4.27 -39.09
C TYR A 55 -0.33 4.92 -37.72
N PHE A 56 -1.34 4.46 -36.97
CA PHE A 56 -1.61 4.93 -35.62
C PHE A 56 -0.39 4.76 -34.69
N LEU A 57 0.28 3.61 -34.73
CA LEU A 57 1.50 3.37 -33.93
C LEU A 57 2.66 4.29 -34.32
N LYS A 58 2.84 4.57 -35.62
CA LYS A 58 3.83 5.56 -36.08
C LYS A 58 3.54 6.95 -35.52
N LEU A 59 2.27 7.36 -35.52
CA LEU A 59 1.83 8.63 -34.98
C LEU A 59 2.04 8.72 -33.46
N VAL A 60 1.69 7.66 -32.73
CA VAL A 60 1.93 7.55 -31.28
C VAL A 60 3.43 7.66 -30.98
N ASN A 61 4.28 6.95 -31.72
CA ASN A 61 5.73 7.03 -31.56
C ASN A 61 6.28 8.43 -31.86
N HIS A 62 5.77 9.09 -32.90
CA HIS A 62 6.16 10.46 -33.22
C HIS A 62 5.82 11.44 -32.09
N LYS A 63 4.61 11.35 -31.53
CA LYS A 63 4.18 12.18 -30.39
C LYS A 63 4.96 11.83 -29.12
N TYR A 64 5.27 10.55 -28.90
CA TYR A 64 6.08 10.11 -27.76
C TYR A 64 7.49 10.69 -27.82
N LYS A 65 8.15 10.58 -28.98
CA LYS A 65 9.48 11.16 -29.21
C LYS A 65 9.51 12.66 -28.99
N LYS A 66 8.46 13.39 -29.40
CA LYS A 66 8.35 14.82 -29.15
C LYS A 66 8.25 15.15 -27.65
N ASN A 67 7.57 14.32 -26.85
CA ASN A 67 7.34 14.58 -25.43
C ASN A 67 8.49 14.11 -24.53
N THR A 68 9.16 13.01 -24.85
CA THR A 68 10.16 12.38 -23.96
C THR A 68 11.58 12.38 -24.52
N GLY A 69 11.77 12.77 -25.79
CA GLY A 69 13.05 12.66 -26.50
C GLY A 69 13.40 11.22 -26.93
N ASN A 70 12.70 10.21 -26.42
CA ASN A 70 12.97 8.80 -26.63
C ASN A 70 11.99 8.15 -27.62
N GLN A 71 12.36 7.01 -28.21
CA GLN A 71 11.44 6.21 -29.03
C GLN A 71 10.76 5.12 -28.19
N ILE A 72 9.63 4.61 -28.66
CA ILE A 72 8.96 3.47 -28.05
C ILE A 72 9.66 2.19 -28.53
N ASP A 73 10.26 1.45 -27.60
CA ASP A 73 10.90 0.18 -27.90
C ASP A 73 9.88 -0.89 -28.34
N ASN A 74 10.32 -1.85 -29.16
CA ASN A 74 9.55 -3.05 -29.50
C ASN A 74 8.14 -2.79 -30.10
N LEU A 75 8.02 -1.82 -31.00
CA LEU A 75 6.81 -1.60 -31.80
C LEU A 75 6.59 -2.62 -32.92
N ALA A 76 7.60 -3.46 -33.20
CA ALA A 76 7.45 -4.58 -34.13
C ALA A 76 6.29 -5.46 -33.66
N PHE A 77 5.33 -5.73 -34.55
CA PHE A 77 4.13 -6.53 -34.27
C PHE A 77 3.12 -5.93 -33.29
N ALA A 78 3.35 -4.73 -32.76
CA ALA A 78 2.41 -4.07 -31.86
C ALA A 78 1.04 -3.82 -32.52
N HIS A 79 0.95 -3.81 -33.86
CA HIS A 79 -0.31 -3.65 -34.59
C HIS A 79 -1.30 -4.80 -34.38
N TYR A 80 -0.85 -5.98 -33.93
CA TYR A 80 -1.72 -7.10 -33.55
C TYR A 80 -2.31 -6.97 -32.14
N LYS A 81 -1.77 -6.08 -31.31
CA LYS A 81 -2.16 -5.94 -29.91
C LYS A 81 -3.39 -5.05 -29.76
N THR A 82 -4.11 -5.20 -28.66
CA THR A 82 -5.20 -4.28 -28.27
C THR A 82 -4.63 -2.91 -27.91
N PHE A 83 -5.17 -1.84 -28.47
CA PHE A 83 -4.77 -0.48 -28.09
C PHE A 83 -5.63 0.00 -26.94
N LYS A 84 -4.98 0.51 -25.89
CA LYS A 84 -5.63 1.11 -24.72
C LYS A 84 -5.18 2.56 -24.64
N LEU A 85 -6.10 3.49 -24.67
CA LEU A 85 -5.84 4.91 -24.50
C LEU A 85 -6.48 5.34 -23.19
N ASN A 86 -5.69 5.85 -22.25
CA ASN A 86 -6.15 6.29 -20.93
C ASN A 86 -5.79 7.77 -20.74
N LEU A 87 -6.78 8.57 -20.33
CA LEU A 87 -6.58 9.91 -19.82
C LEU A 87 -6.18 9.77 -18.34
N ALA A 88 -4.90 9.98 -18.04
CA ALA A 88 -4.39 10.09 -16.68
C ALA A 88 -4.95 11.38 -16.07
N GLN A 89 -5.97 11.26 -15.22
CA GLN A 89 -6.49 12.40 -14.49
C GLN A 89 -5.55 12.69 -13.32
N ALA A 90 -4.50 13.49 -13.55
CA ALA A 90 -3.58 13.89 -12.49
C ALA A 90 -4.26 14.74 -11.39
N ASN A 91 -5.48 15.23 -11.60
CA ASN A 91 -6.16 16.18 -10.71
C ASN A 91 -7.69 15.96 -10.60
N THR A 92 -8.19 14.73 -10.65
CA THR A 92 -9.55 14.50 -10.11
C THR A 92 -9.46 14.46 -8.60
N LEU A 93 -10.17 15.37 -7.93
CA LEU A 93 -10.37 15.32 -6.48
C LEU A 93 -10.76 13.88 -6.11
N LYS A 94 -9.92 13.21 -5.31
CA LYS A 94 -10.27 11.89 -4.79
C LYS A 94 -11.56 12.07 -3.98
N PRO A 95 -12.59 11.23 -4.19
CA PRO A 95 -13.80 11.31 -3.39
C PRO A 95 -13.42 11.15 -1.92
N VAL A 96 -13.84 12.14 -1.11
CA VAL A 96 -13.55 12.17 0.33
C VAL A 96 -14.71 11.50 1.06
N ILE A 97 -14.39 10.56 1.94
CA ILE A 97 -15.35 9.98 2.88
C ILE A 97 -14.97 10.48 4.28
N PHE A 98 -15.89 11.18 4.94
CA PHE A 98 -15.73 11.46 6.37
C PHE A 98 -16.26 10.27 7.16
N ALA A 99 -15.42 9.68 7.99
CA ALA A 99 -15.71 8.50 8.79
C ALA A 99 -15.58 8.84 10.28
N LYS A 100 -16.71 8.92 10.98
CA LYS A 100 -16.72 9.16 12.42
C LYS A 100 -16.72 7.83 13.15
N ILE A 101 -15.71 7.63 14.00
CA ILE A 101 -15.56 6.43 14.81
C ILE A 101 -16.20 6.70 16.19
N GLY A 102 -17.13 5.84 16.56
CA GLY A 102 -17.77 5.79 17.86
C GLY A 102 -17.70 4.40 18.46
N PHE A 103 -18.00 4.30 19.75
CA PHE A 103 -17.92 3.06 20.51
C PHE A 103 -19.23 2.83 21.26
N ALA A 104 -19.81 1.64 21.13
CA ALA A 104 -21.06 1.29 21.80
C ALA A 104 -21.00 -0.15 22.31
N GLN A 105 -21.04 -0.31 23.64
CA GLN A 105 -20.93 -1.62 24.32
C GLN A 105 -19.68 -2.39 23.87
N LYS A 106 -19.83 -3.45 23.07
CA LYS A 106 -18.77 -4.25 22.45
C LYS A 106 -18.54 -3.95 20.97
N ASN A 107 -19.22 -2.97 20.40
CA ASN A 107 -19.12 -2.65 18.99
C ASN A 107 -18.35 -1.35 18.76
N ILE A 108 -17.51 -1.37 17.74
CA ILE A 108 -16.92 -0.19 17.14
C ILE A 108 -17.83 0.20 15.99
N LEU A 109 -18.24 1.47 15.97
CA LEU A 109 -19.18 2.02 14.99
C LEU A 109 -18.42 3.01 14.11
N ILE A 110 -18.39 2.77 12.80
CA ILE A 110 -17.83 3.66 11.80
C ILE A 110 -19.00 4.26 11.03
N THR A 111 -19.33 5.51 11.33
CA THR A 111 -20.41 6.24 10.66
C THR A 111 -19.84 6.98 9.45
N LEU A 112 -20.29 6.63 8.26
CA LEU A 112 -19.85 7.22 7.00
C LEU A 112 -20.73 8.43 6.65
N SER A 113 -20.14 9.47 6.08
CA SER A 113 -20.87 10.66 5.61
C SER A 113 -21.86 10.40 4.46
N SER A 114 -21.68 9.30 3.72
CA SER A 114 -22.54 8.87 2.62
C SER A 114 -22.60 7.34 2.55
N ASN A 115 -23.65 6.82 1.88
CA ASN A 115 -23.78 5.38 1.63
C ASN A 115 -22.82 4.96 0.51
N GLU A 116 -21.63 4.48 0.89
CA GLU A 116 -20.59 4.01 -0.01
C GLU A 116 -20.46 2.49 0.09
N LYS A 117 -21.35 1.75 -0.60
CA LYS A 117 -21.38 0.28 -0.59
C LYS A 117 -20.02 -0.38 -0.88
N LEU A 118 -19.25 0.18 -1.82
CA LEU A 118 -17.94 -0.36 -2.17
C LEU A 118 -16.94 -0.21 -1.01
N PHE A 119 -17.02 0.89 -0.26
CA PHE A 119 -16.20 1.08 0.93
C PHE A 119 -16.68 0.19 2.09
N ALA A 120 -17.99 0.01 2.27
CA ALA A 120 -18.55 -0.92 3.25
C ALA A 120 -18.08 -2.37 3.02
N VAL A 121 -18.16 -2.87 1.77
CA VAL A 121 -17.65 -4.21 1.41
C VAL A 121 -16.14 -4.34 1.67
N TYR A 122 -15.39 -3.26 1.44
CA TYR A 122 -13.97 -3.22 1.81
C TYR A 122 -13.76 -3.34 3.31
N LEU A 123 -14.57 -2.66 4.14
CA LEU A 123 -14.50 -2.78 5.59
C LEU A 123 -14.88 -4.19 6.06
N GLU A 124 -15.91 -4.81 5.47
CA GLU A 124 -16.27 -6.22 5.75
C GLU A 124 -15.10 -7.16 5.44
N GLN A 125 -14.44 -6.97 4.30
CA GLN A 125 -13.27 -7.77 3.94
C GLN A 125 -12.05 -7.49 4.83
N TYR A 126 -11.86 -6.23 5.23
CA TYR A 126 -10.78 -5.80 6.12
C TYR A 126 -10.94 -6.44 7.51
N PHE A 127 -12.17 -6.52 8.00
CA PHE A 127 -12.53 -7.15 9.28
C PHE A 127 -13.11 -8.56 9.11
N LYS A 128 -12.75 -9.30 8.06
CA LYS A 128 -13.34 -10.62 7.71
C LYS A 128 -13.41 -11.64 8.87
N ASP A 129 -12.45 -11.58 9.80
CA ASP A 129 -12.35 -12.49 10.94
C ASP A 129 -13.16 -12.03 12.17
N HIS A 130 -13.94 -10.95 12.01
CA HIS A 130 -14.80 -10.33 13.02
C HIS A 130 -16.25 -10.32 12.54
N LYS A 131 -17.19 -10.39 13.49
CA LYS A 131 -18.60 -10.17 13.17
C LYS A 131 -18.79 -8.70 12.86
N SER A 132 -19.15 -8.39 11.62
CA SER A 132 -19.42 -7.04 11.16
C SER A 132 -20.73 -6.98 10.39
N VAL A 133 -21.38 -5.81 10.47
CA VAL A 133 -22.66 -5.54 9.80
C VAL A 133 -22.66 -4.10 9.32
N TYR A 134 -23.05 -3.88 8.06
CA TYR A 134 -23.29 -2.55 7.52
C TYR A 134 -24.79 -2.23 7.47
N ASP A 135 -25.18 -1.13 8.13
CA ASP A 135 -26.52 -0.55 8.02
C ASP A 135 -26.53 0.51 6.90
N GLU A 136 -27.08 0.16 5.74
CA GLU A 136 -27.17 1.04 4.58
C GLU A 136 -28.06 2.28 4.82
N LYS A 137 -29.04 2.21 5.72
CA LYS A 137 -29.97 3.33 5.98
C LYS A 137 -29.31 4.41 6.80
N ASN A 138 -28.57 4.01 7.83
CA ASN A 138 -27.89 4.92 8.74
C ASN A 138 -26.42 5.19 8.35
N CYS A 139 -25.91 4.50 7.32
CA CYS A 139 -24.52 4.56 6.87
C CYS A 139 -23.52 4.18 7.97
N ILE A 140 -23.89 3.21 8.82
CA ILE A 140 -23.08 2.78 9.97
C ILE A 140 -22.52 1.38 9.69
N PHE A 141 -21.20 1.29 9.64
CA PHE A 141 -20.51 0.01 9.72
C PHE A 141 -20.23 -0.33 11.18
N SER A 142 -20.67 -1.50 11.63
CA SER A 142 -20.46 -1.98 12.98
C SER A 142 -19.55 -3.20 12.95
N VAL A 143 -18.56 -3.24 13.83
CA VAL A 143 -17.69 -4.40 14.03
C VAL A 143 -17.61 -4.74 15.51
N GLU A 144 -17.83 -6.02 15.84
CA GLU A 144 -17.73 -6.53 17.20
C GLU A 144 -16.26 -6.60 17.64
N TYR A 145 -15.97 -5.98 18.77
CA TYR A 145 -14.70 -6.08 19.47
C TYR A 145 -14.53 -7.50 19.99
N LYS A 146 -13.49 -8.16 19.46
CA LYS A 146 -13.12 -9.52 19.84
C LYS A 146 -11.95 -9.50 20.83
N ASP A 147 -10.91 -8.75 20.48
CA ASP A 147 -9.65 -8.66 21.21
C ASP A 147 -8.89 -7.39 20.80
N ASP A 148 -7.70 -7.18 21.37
CA ASP A 148 -6.84 -6.04 21.04
C ASP A 148 -6.48 -5.97 19.54
N ASN A 149 -6.51 -7.09 18.81
CA ASN A 149 -6.26 -7.09 17.38
C ASN A 149 -7.37 -6.33 16.62
N THR A 150 -8.63 -6.34 17.11
CA THR A 150 -9.69 -5.51 16.53
C THR A 150 -9.35 -4.02 16.62
N LEU A 151 -8.78 -3.55 17.75
CA LEU A 151 -8.37 -2.16 17.92
C LEU A 151 -7.10 -1.83 17.11
N ASN A 152 -6.15 -2.76 17.00
CA ASN A 152 -4.97 -2.57 16.17
C ASN A 152 -5.35 -2.42 14.69
N LEU A 153 -6.28 -3.24 14.20
CA LEU A 153 -6.83 -3.12 12.84
C LEU A 153 -7.52 -1.76 12.64
N LEU A 154 -8.27 -1.28 13.64
CA LEU A 154 -8.87 0.06 13.59
C LEU A 154 -7.81 1.17 13.53
N GLU A 155 -6.74 1.09 14.32
CA GLU A 155 -5.65 2.06 14.30
C GLU A 155 -4.91 2.07 12.96
N ILE A 156 -4.59 0.88 12.41
CA ILE A 156 -3.95 0.76 11.10
C ILE A 156 -4.86 1.36 10.03
N LEU A 157 -6.15 1.01 10.03
CA LEU A 157 -7.14 1.60 9.13
C LEU A 157 -7.13 3.14 9.23
N ALA A 158 -7.24 3.69 10.44
CA ALA A 158 -7.33 5.14 10.64
C ALA A 158 -6.02 5.90 10.36
N SER A 159 -4.87 5.24 10.45
CA SER A 159 -3.55 5.84 10.16
C SER A 159 -3.28 6.05 8.66
N VAL A 160 -4.03 5.36 7.80
CA VAL A 160 -3.92 5.50 6.35
C VAL A 160 -5.17 6.22 5.86
N ASN A 161 -5.00 7.39 5.27
CA ASN A 161 -6.11 8.15 4.70
C ASN A 161 -6.49 7.66 3.29
N GLU A 162 -5.64 6.91 2.60
CA GLU A 162 -5.95 6.39 1.26
C GLU A 162 -6.46 4.95 1.29
N HIS A 163 -7.72 4.75 0.90
CA HIS A 163 -8.32 3.43 0.78
C HIS A 163 -9.01 3.25 -0.56
N LEU A 164 -8.56 2.24 -1.33
CA LEU A 164 -9.05 1.97 -2.68
C LEU A 164 -8.88 3.19 -3.60
N LYS A 165 -9.99 3.86 -3.94
CA LYS A 165 -10.05 5.10 -4.73
C LYS A 165 -10.39 6.34 -3.91
N TYR A 166 -10.61 6.18 -2.60
CA TYR A 166 -11.11 7.21 -1.69
C TYR A 166 -9.97 7.81 -0.86
N CYS A 167 -10.16 9.07 -0.47
CA CYS A 167 -9.46 9.65 0.67
C CYS A 167 -10.44 9.63 1.86
N VAL A 168 -10.06 9.03 2.98
CA VAL A 168 -10.92 8.84 4.13
C VAL A 168 -10.36 9.66 5.29
N ASP A 169 -11.20 10.53 5.84
CA ASP A 169 -10.88 11.34 7.00
C ASP A 169 -11.54 10.71 8.23
N PHE A 170 -10.72 10.09 9.08
CA PHE A 170 -11.18 9.41 10.27
C PHE A 170 -11.17 10.36 11.47
N THR A 171 -12.35 10.61 12.03
CA THR A 171 -12.49 11.35 13.28
C THR A 171 -12.78 10.40 14.42
N ILE A 172 -11.85 10.31 15.38
CA ILE A 172 -11.96 9.48 16.58
C ILE A 172 -12.13 10.38 17.80
N ASN A 173 -13.13 10.10 18.64
CA ASN A 173 -13.21 10.73 19.95
C ASN A 173 -12.27 10.00 20.92
N GLU A 174 -11.14 10.63 21.25
CA GLU A 174 -10.10 10.06 22.12
C GLU A 174 -10.63 9.69 23.52
N THR A 175 -11.53 10.50 24.08
CA THR A 175 -12.16 10.23 25.39
C THR A 175 -12.99 8.95 25.34
N GLN A 176 -13.80 8.76 24.29
CA GLN A 176 -14.60 7.55 24.12
C GLN A 176 -13.72 6.32 23.85
N LEU A 177 -12.63 6.47 23.10
CA LEU A 177 -11.67 5.38 22.88
C LEU A 177 -11.01 4.96 24.20
N LEU A 178 -10.61 5.92 25.04
CA LEU A 178 -10.00 5.64 26.34
C LEU A 178 -10.98 4.94 27.28
N GLU A 179 -12.22 5.41 27.37
CA GLU A 179 -13.27 4.77 28.14
C GLU A 179 -13.58 3.36 27.64
N PHE A 180 -13.67 3.17 26.32
CA PHE A 180 -13.91 1.88 25.71
C PHE A 180 -12.76 0.91 26.02
N ARG A 181 -11.51 1.36 25.88
CA ARG A 181 -10.32 0.59 26.26
C ARG A 181 -10.35 0.20 27.74
N ASN A 182 -10.67 1.13 28.62
CA ASN A 182 -10.73 0.85 30.06
C ASN A 182 -11.86 -0.13 30.41
N LYS A 183 -13.01 -0.03 29.73
CA LYS A 183 -14.14 -0.97 29.89
C LYS A 183 -13.80 -2.37 29.35
N MET A 184 -13.05 -2.47 28.25
CA MET A 184 -12.63 -3.75 27.68
C MET A 184 -11.45 -4.40 28.41
N LYS A 185 -10.62 -3.62 29.11
CA LYS A 185 -9.43 -4.10 29.84
C LYS A 185 -9.71 -4.87 31.14
N ASN A 186 -10.96 -5.21 31.45
CA ASN A 186 -11.25 -6.18 32.51
C ASN A 186 -11.15 -7.63 31.99
N LYS A 187 -9.92 -8.11 31.75
CA LYS A 187 -9.39 -9.49 31.99
C LYS A 187 -8.13 -9.92 31.21
N ALA A 188 -7.47 -9.10 30.40
CA ALA A 188 -6.18 -9.49 29.82
C ALA A 188 -5.20 -8.31 29.61
N SER A 189 -4.14 -8.39 30.40
CA SER A 189 -2.81 -7.75 30.44
C SER A 189 -2.50 -6.45 29.68
N ALA A 190 -1.79 -5.58 30.39
CA ALA A 190 -1.15 -4.34 29.99
C ALA A 190 -0.03 -4.47 28.92
N ASN A 191 0.04 -5.55 28.13
CA ASN A 191 1.18 -5.86 27.25
C ASN A 191 1.00 -5.45 25.77
N TRP A 192 -0.12 -4.85 25.36
CA TRP A 192 -0.45 -4.70 23.93
C TRP A 192 0.36 -3.64 23.16
N LYS A 193 0.78 -2.53 23.79
CA LYS A 193 1.68 -1.53 23.14
C LYS A 193 3.01 -2.15 22.71
N PHE A 194 3.44 -3.19 23.43
CA PHE A 194 4.67 -3.90 23.16
C PHE A 194 4.54 -4.79 21.92
N ASN A 195 3.40 -5.46 21.71
CA ASN A 195 3.23 -6.38 20.58
C ASN A 195 3.15 -5.69 19.21
N ALA A 196 2.49 -4.53 19.11
CA ALA A 196 2.38 -3.80 17.84
C ALA A 196 3.75 -3.21 17.40
N LEU A 197 4.50 -2.65 18.36
CA LEU A 197 5.87 -2.19 18.13
C LEU A 197 6.81 -3.39 17.89
N ALA A 198 6.72 -4.47 18.67
CA ALA A 198 7.59 -5.63 18.51
C ALA A 198 7.45 -6.30 17.13
N LYS A 199 6.25 -6.28 16.55
CA LYS A 199 6.02 -6.73 15.17
C LYS A 199 6.67 -5.81 14.12
N LEU A 200 6.73 -4.51 14.38
CA LEU A 200 7.43 -3.54 13.51
C LEU A 200 8.96 -3.70 13.61
N PHE A 201 9.46 -4.20 14.74
CA PHE A 201 10.88 -4.45 15.02
C PHE A 201 11.28 -5.92 14.93
N GLU A 202 10.45 -6.78 14.35
CA GLU A 202 10.67 -8.23 14.30
C GLU A 202 11.99 -8.60 13.63
N ASN A 203 12.40 -7.85 12.59
CA ASN A 203 13.69 -7.99 11.95
C ASN A 203 14.88 -7.72 12.89
N TYR A 204 14.74 -6.84 13.87
CA TYR A 204 15.79 -6.55 14.86
C TYR A 204 15.88 -7.64 15.92
N PHE A 205 14.73 -8.22 16.34
CA PHE A 205 14.74 -9.40 17.20
C PHE A 205 15.43 -10.57 16.50
N GLN A 206 15.12 -10.83 15.23
CA GLN A 206 15.78 -11.86 14.43
C GLN A 206 17.28 -11.62 14.26
N THR A 207 17.69 -10.36 14.02
CA THR A 207 19.12 -9.98 13.91
C THR A 207 19.90 -10.31 15.19
N LEU A 208 19.24 -10.23 16.35
CA LEU A 208 19.84 -10.60 17.64
C LEU A 208 19.60 -12.06 18.04
N GLY A 209 18.93 -12.87 17.21
CA GLY A 209 18.56 -14.24 17.55
C GLY A 209 17.56 -14.33 18.71
N CYS A 210 16.73 -13.31 18.88
CA CYS A 210 15.70 -13.18 19.91
C CYS A 210 14.29 -13.31 19.33
N ASN A 211 13.33 -13.54 20.21
CA ASN A 211 11.91 -13.42 19.90
C ASN A 211 11.33 -12.11 20.47
N SER A 212 10.26 -11.62 19.86
CA SER A 212 9.45 -10.49 20.33
C SER A 212 8.93 -10.64 21.76
N SER A 213 8.84 -11.88 22.27
CA SER A 213 8.43 -12.19 23.64
C SER A 213 9.56 -12.14 24.67
N ASP A 214 10.82 -12.01 24.23
CA ASP A 214 11.97 -12.07 25.12
C ASP A 214 12.11 -10.80 25.96
N ASP A 215 12.59 -10.96 27.19
CA ASP A 215 12.86 -9.83 28.07
C ASP A 215 14.14 -9.08 27.64
N PHE A 216 14.30 -7.86 28.16
CA PHE A 216 15.47 -7.04 27.80
C PHE A 216 16.80 -7.65 28.28
N ALA A 217 16.79 -8.47 29.32
CA ALA A 217 17.99 -9.11 29.83
C ALA A 217 18.50 -10.18 28.84
N THR A 218 17.60 -10.99 28.29
CA THR A 218 17.87 -11.97 27.23
C THR A 218 18.39 -11.27 25.96
N ILE A 219 17.76 -10.18 25.53
CA ILE A 219 18.19 -9.40 24.36
C ILE A 219 19.62 -8.86 24.55
N ARG A 220 19.89 -8.28 25.73
CA ARG A 220 21.22 -7.79 26.09
C ARG A 220 22.27 -8.90 26.08
N GLN A 221 21.92 -10.08 26.60
CA GLN A 221 22.84 -11.21 26.63
C GLN A 221 23.18 -11.71 25.21
N ASN A 222 22.18 -11.83 24.33
CA ASN A 222 22.41 -12.24 22.95
C ASN A 222 23.20 -11.20 22.16
N TYR A 223 22.92 -9.90 22.34
CA TYR A 223 23.76 -8.82 21.81
C TYR A 223 25.22 -8.97 22.23
N LEU A 224 25.50 -9.17 23.53
CA LEU A 224 26.88 -9.33 24.02
C LEU A 224 27.57 -10.58 23.43
N ASN A 225 26.84 -11.66 23.20
CA ASN A 225 27.36 -12.86 22.54
C ASN A 225 27.72 -12.58 21.07
N LEU A 226 26.84 -11.90 20.34
CA LEU A 226 27.08 -11.52 18.95
C LEU A 226 28.22 -10.52 18.80
N VAL A 227 28.31 -9.52 19.69
CA VAL A 227 29.45 -8.58 19.73
C VAL A 227 30.76 -9.33 19.93
N LYS A 228 30.82 -10.32 20.85
CA LYS A 228 32.03 -11.14 21.01
C LYS A 228 32.39 -11.87 19.71
N ILE A 229 31.44 -12.27 18.88
CA ILE A 229 31.72 -12.98 17.64
C ILE A 229 32.17 -12.02 16.54
N TYR A 230 31.49 -10.87 16.37
CA TYR A 230 31.62 -10.01 15.20
C TYR A 230 32.45 -8.73 15.41
N HIS A 231 32.90 -8.43 16.64
CA HIS A 231 33.65 -7.18 16.91
C HIS A 231 34.88 -7.02 15.98
N PRO A 232 35.02 -5.88 15.27
CA PRO A 232 36.10 -5.66 14.29
C PRO A 232 37.51 -5.92 14.83
N ASP A 233 37.78 -5.59 16.10
CA ASP A 233 39.08 -5.83 16.72
C ASP A 233 39.51 -7.29 16.79
N ARG A 234 38.55 -8.24 16.77
CA ARG A 234 38.85 -9.67 16.77
C ARG A 234 39.26 -10.22 15.41
N HIS A 235 39.08 -9.43 14.33
CA HIS A 235 39.27 -9.88 12.96
C HIS A 235 40.31 -9.04 12.19
N GLN A 236 41.08 -8.17 12.86
CA GLN A 236 42.11 -7.32 12.23
C GLN A 236 43.20 -8.12 11.47
N GLY A 237 43.41 -9.39 11.82
CA GLY A 237 44.36 -10.29 11.13
C GLY A 237 43.77 -11.15 10.01
N LYS A 238 42.47 -11.01 9.68
CA LYS A 238 41.78 -11.80 8.65
C LYS A 238 41.83 -11.15 7.26
N SER A 239 41.32 -11.84 6.25
CA SER A 239 41.21 -11.28 4.90
C SER A 239 40.34 -10.02 4.87
N LYS A 240 40.59 -9.11 3.92
CA LYS A 240 39.79 -7.88 3.76
C LYS A 240 38.29 -8.14 3.58
N ILE A 241 37.94 -9.26 2.95
CA ILE A 241 36.55 -9.67 2.71
C ILE A 241 35.89 -10.08 4.03
N GLU A 242 36.57 -10.88 4.86
CA GLU A 242 36.06 -11.28 6.17
C GLU A 242 35.97 -10.09 7.13
N GLN A 243 36.93 -9.15 7.09
CA GLN A 243 36.87 -7.92 7.87
C GLN A 243 35.66 -7.05 7.49
N ALA A 244 35.38 -6.91 6.20
CA ALA A 244 34.22 -6.16 5.72
C ALA A 244 32.90 -6.82 6.15
N TYR A 245 32.80 -8.15 6.01
CA TYR A 245 31.64 -8.91 6.46
C TYR A 245 31.41 -8.78 7.97
N CYS A 246 32.44 -8.97 8.79
CA CYS A 246 32.31 -8.84 10.25
C CYS A 246 31.92 -7.41 10.67
N ARG A 247 32.42 -6.38 9.98
CA ARG A 247 32.01 -4.99 10.23
C ARG A 247 30.54 -4.77 9.91
N GLU A 248 30.08 -5.23 8.75
CA GLU A 248 28.69 -5.07 8.32
C GLU A 248 27.72 -5.76 9.29
N GLU A 249 28.04 -6.99 9.71
CA GLU A 249 27.24 -7.72 10.70
C GLU A 249 27.25 -7.03 12.07
N PHE A 250 28.40 -6.53 12.51
CA PHE A 250 28.50 -5.77 13.76
C PHE A 250 27.64 -4.50 13.76
N GLU A 251 27.62 -3.75 12.66
CA GLU A 251 26.77 -2.56 12.51
C GLU A 251 25.27 -2.92 12.57
N LYS A 252 24.85 -4.01 11.92
CA LYS A 252 23.46 -4.51 11.98
C LYS A 252 23.06 -4.89 13.41
N ILE A 253 23.93 -5.62 14.11
CA ILE A 253 23.73 -6.03 15.50
C ILE A 253 23.61 -4.82 16.42
N GLN A 254 24.48 -3.81 16.24
CA GLN A 254 24.45 -2.59 17.05
C GLN A 254 23.17 -1.78 16.81
N LEU A 255 22.79 -1.57 15.55
CA LEU A 255 21.57 -0.86 15.17
C LEU A 255 20.32 -1.53 15.75
N ALA A 256 20.24 -2.86 15.65
CA ALA A 256 19.13 -3.65 16.20
C ALA A 256 19.03 -3.47 17.72
N TYR A 257 20.15 -3.57 18.43
CA TYR A 257 20.17 -3.43 19.89
C TYR A 257 19.84 -2.01 20.36
N GLU A 258 20.39 -0.96 19.72
CA GLU A 258 20.09 0.43 20.09
C GLU A 258 18.61 0.78 19.87
N SER A 259 18.04 0.29 18.76
CA SER A 259 16.61 0.47 18.45
C SER A 259 15.72 -0.21 19.48
N LEU A 260 16.01 -1.47 19.84
CA LEU A 260 15.26 -2.20 20.87
C LEU A 260 15.46 -1.59 22.26
N LYS A 261 16.67 -1.15 22.61
CA LYS A 261 16.94 -0.46 23.89
C LYS A 261 16.08 0.80 24.05
N SER A 262 15.89 1.58 22.98
CA SER A 262 15.01 2.75 22.98
C SER A 262 13.55 2.36 23.27
N LEU A 263 13.06 1.26 22.71
CA LEU A 263 11.70 0.75 22.96
C LEU A 263 11.46 0.39 24.42
N TYR A 264 12.40 -0.29 25.07
CA TYR A 264 12.22 -0.71 26.46
C TYR A 264 12.42 0.45 27.44
N LYS A 265 13.22 1.47 27.08
CA LYS A 265 13.39 2.69 27.90
C LYS A 265 12.15 3.58 27.91
N ASN A 266 11.35 3.59 26.84
CA ASN A 266 10.13 4.39 26.74
C ASN A 266 8.88 3.71 27.36
N ASN A 267 9.02 2.47 27.85
CA ASN A 267 7.93 1.67 28.42
C ASN A 267 8.07 1.39 29.93
N THR A 268 9.09 1.95 30.59
CA THR A 268 9.26 2.01 32.06
C THR A 268 8.95 3.42 32.55
#